data_AF-A0AA88XVD1-F1
#
_entry.id   AF-A0AA88XVD1-F1
#
_cell.length_a   1.000
_cell.length_b   1.000
_cell.length_c   1.000
_cell.angle_alpha   90.00
_cell.angle_beta   90.00
_cell.angle_gamma   90.00
#
_symmetry.space_group_name_H-M   'P 1'
#
loop_
_entity.id
_entity.type
_entity.pdbx_description
1 polymer ?
#
loop_
_entity_poly.entity_id
_entity_poly.type
_entity_poly.pdbx_seq_one_letter_code
_entity_poly.pdbx_strand_id
1 'polypeptide(L)'
;MLIGTLSKIETGNGQNRIVRTIDRDSVVKNAPKAPVGMESQKEGADVKVDDVVSSDTYIVYRCKKMGCGGMADRLRGMINVYLLSLLTGRKFGIIHSTPCKLTEYLQPNTLDWTIDEKSLEGKSSENHNFLEKKKLPSNDMATYFKKEVVYIVSNADMTNYIRRDKGVPKILPWLNQLTTADIYKFVLDRLFKPSDMMKQEIDKFQAEVGNRKLICAHYRMGKNPSMPYDLVEIQVAKKIY
;
A
#
# COMPACT_ATOMS: atom_id res chain seq x y z
N MET A 1 21.91 -12.80 21.85
CA MET A 1 22.19 -12.58 23.29
C MET A 1 22.37 -11.09 23.47
N LEU A 2 21.39 -10.41 24.05
CA LEU A 2 21.45 -8.99 24.41
C LEU A 2 20.73 -8.88 25.75
N ILE A 3 21.50 -8.39 26.72
CA ILE A 3 21.23 -8.43 28.16
C ILE A 3 20.27 -7.29 28.48
N GLY A 4 19.15 -7.61 29.13
CA GLY A 4 18.18 -6.62 29.60
C GLY A 4 18.63 -6.01 30.93
N THR A 5 18.58 -4.69 31.03
CA THR A 5 18.69 -3.95 32.29
C THR A 5 17.31 -3.75 32.92
N LEU A 6 17.27 -3.96 34.24
CA LEU A 6 16.11 -3.89 35.13
C LEU A 6 15.43 -2.52 35.15
N SER A 7 14.10 -2.50 35.22
CA SER A 7 13.29 -1.32 35.55
C SER A 7 12.73 -1.41 36.98
N LYS A 8 12.64 -0.24 37.63
CA LYS A 8 12.13 -0.04 39.00
C LYS A 8 10.64 -0.39 39.12
N ILE A 9 10.27 -0.91 40.29
CA ILE A 9 8.90 -1.09 40.77
C ILE A 9 8.54 0.15 41.60
N GLU A 10 7.49 0.88 41.24
CA GLU A 10 6.82 1.83 42.14
C GLU A 10 5.50 1.21 42.61
N THR A 11 5.26 1.26 43.92
CA THR A 11 4.06 0.71 44.57
C THR A 11 3.15 1.86 44.99
N GLY A 12 1.89 1.79 44.56
CA GLY A 12 0.84 2.72 44.96
C GLY A 12 -0.54 2.25 44.51
N ASN A 13 -1.33 1.73 45.46
CA ASN A 13 -2.76 1.43 45.41
C ASN A 13 -3.32 0.64 44.21
N GLY A 14 -3.27 -0.69 44.34
CA GLY A 14 -4.50 -1.49 44.28
C GLY A 14 -5.28 -1.50 42.96
N GLN A 15 -4.61 -1.71 41.82
CA GLN A 15 -5.16 -2.35 40.61
C GLN A 15 -4.00 -2.68 39.67
N ASN A 16 -3.67 -3.96 39.48
CA ASN A 16 -2.64 -4.38 38.53
C ASN A 16 -3.12 -4.16 37.10
N ARG A 17 -2.74 -3.03 36.48
CA ARG A 17 -2.90 -2.77 35.05
C ARG A 17 -1.52 -2.81 34.40
N ILE A 18 -1.26 -3.85 33.59
CA ILE A 18 -0.11 -3.84 32.67
C ILE A 18 -0.42 -2.86 31.55
N VAL A 19 0.04 -1.61 31.68
CA VAL A 19 0.04 -0.66 30.57
C VAL A 19 1.32 -0.88 29.79
N ARG A 20 1.22 -1.56 28.64
CA ARG A 20 2.30 -1.56 27.64
C ARG A 20 2.23 -0.25 26.87
N THR A 21 2.96 0.75 27.34
CA THR A 21 3.22 1.96 26.57
C THR A 21 4.23 1.60 25.48
N ILE A 22 3.76 1.51 24.23
CA ILE A 22 4.66 1.41 23.07
C ILE A 22 5.22 2.81 22.85
N ASP A 23 6.51 2.97 23.16
CA ASP A 23 7.26 4.17 22.82
C ASP A 23 7.32 4.33 21.29
N ARG A 24 6.57 5.30 20.76
CA ARG A 24 6.49 5.63 19.34
C ARG A 24 7.83 6.09 18.76
N ASP A 25 8.78 6.53 19.58
CA ASP A 25 10.10 7.01 19.13
C ASP A 25 11.07 5.87 18.78
N SER A 26 10.70 4.62 19.11
CA SER A 26 11.49 3.43 18.79
C SER A 26 11.16 2.82 17.42
N VAL A 27 10.00 3.15 16.84
CA VAL A 27 9.55 2.63 15.53
C VAL A 27 10.08 3.48 14.37
N VAL A 28 10.32 4.77 14.60
CA VAL A 28 10.85 5.71 13.59
C VAL A 28 12.35 5.48 13.30
N LYS A 29 13.09 4.82 14.21
CA LYS A 29 14.54 4.66 14.08
C LYS A 29 15.01 3.51 13.18
N ASN A 30 14.09 2.72 12.63
CA ASN A 30 14.41 1.50 11.86
C ASN A 30 13.94 1.50 10.39
N ALA A 31 13.58 2.67 9.83
CA ALA A 31 13.60 2.81 8.37
C ALA A 31 15.06 2.65 7.89
N PRO A 32 15.32 1.94 6.76
CA PRO A 32 16.68 1.87 6.22
C PRO A 32 17.20 3.28 5.99
N LYS A 33 18.28 3.63 6.69
CA LYS A 33 19.00 4.87 6.45
C LYS A 33 19.47 4.89 4.99
N ALA A 34 19.27 6.02 4.32
CA ALA A 34 19.83 6.26 3.01
C ALA A 34 21.35 5.94 3.00
N PRO A 35 21.91 5.44 1.89
CA PRO A 35 23.32 5.06 1.82
C PRO A 35 24.24 6.22 2.23
N VAL A 36 25.24 5.88 3.05
CA VAL A 36 26.22 6.80 3.63
C VAL A 36 27.06 7.44 2.54
N GLY A 37 26.94 8.75 2.39
CA GLY A 37 27.73 9.54 1.44
C GLY A 37 27.16 10.94 1.16
N MET A 38 26.57 11.62 2.14
CA MET A 38 26.20 13.04 2.06
C MET A 38 26.14 13.59 3.48
N GLU A 39 27.28 14.01 4.00
CA GLU A 39 27.35 14.93 5.14
C GLU A 39 27.38 16.37 4.61
N SER A 40 26.66 17.26 5.30
CA SER A 40 26.49 18.70 5.05
C SER A 40 25.49 19.12 3.97
N GLN A 41 24.21 19.19 4.36
CA GLN A 41 23.49 20.46 4.51
C GLN A 41 22.15 20.16 5.23
N LYS A 42 22.07 20.60 6.49
CA LYS A 42 20.85 20.61 7.29
C LYS A 42 19.99 21.77 6.81
N GLU A 43 18.87 21.46 6.15
CA GLU A 43 17.58 22.16 6.18
C GLU A 43 16.72 21.58 5.06
N GLY A 44 15.71 20.78 5.41
CA GLY A 44 14.90 20.09 4.41
C GLY A 44 13.70 19.39 5.03
N ALA A 45 12.59 20.13 5.05
CA ALA A 45 11.21 19.73 5.27
C ALA A 45 10.92 18.23 5.46
N ASP A 46 10.41 17.87 6.64
CA ASP A 46 9.36 16.86 6.77
C ASP A 46 8.21 17.25 5.82
N VAL A 47 8.19 16.67 4.62
CA VAL A 47 7.03 16.80 3.74
C VAL A 47 5.92 15.98 4.38
N LYS A 48 5.05 16.65 5.13
CA LYS A 48 3.73 16.14 5.49
C LYS A 48 2.94 15.96 4.19
N VAL A 49 3.04 14.78 3.59
CA VAL A 49 2.26 14.37 2.40
C VAL A 49 0.75 14.51 2.65
N ASP A 50 0.34 14.54 3.91
CA ASP A 50 -1.05 14.65 4.35
C ASP A 50 -1.63 16.08 4.28
N ASP A 51 -0.81 17.13 4.17
CA ASP A 51 -1.30 18.53 4.21
C ASP A 51 -1.67 19.11 2.83
N VAL A 52 -1.58 18.33 1.74
CA VAL A 52 -1.82 18.84 0.36
C VAL A 52 -3.22 18.50 -0.18
N VAL A 53 -4.01 17.63 0.48
CA VAL A 53 -5.27 17.13 -0.08
C VAL A 53 -6.49 17.85 0.51
N SER A 54 -6.61 19.15 0.24
CA SER A 54 -7.79 19.97 0.56
C SER A 54 -8.82 20.02 -0.59
N SER A 55 -8.73 19.13 -1.58
CA SER A 55 -9.67 19.14 -2.72
C SER A 55 -10.89 18.27 -2.45
N ASP A 56 -12.08 18.74 -2.84
CA ASP A 56 -13.33 17.96 -2.82
C ASP A 56 -13.42 16.99 -4.02
N THR A 57 -12.26 16.50 -4.45
CA THR A 57 -12.09 15.64 -5.62
C THR A 57 -11.39 14.35 -5.24
N TYR A 58 -11.78 13.27 -5.92
CA TYR A 58 -11.45 11.90 -5.56
C TYR A 58 -10.82 11.17 -6.74
N ILE A 59 -9.91 10.26 -6.42
CA ILE A 59 -9.46 9.20 -7.32
C ILE A 59 -9.62 7.87 -6.59
N VAL A 60 -10.35 6.96 -7.22
CA VAL A 60 -10.88 5.78 -6.54
C VAL A 60 -10.48 4.54 -7.31
N TYR A 61 -9.73 3.66 -6.68
CA TYR A 61 -9.55 2.31 -7.21
C TYR A 61 -10.89 1.59 -7.10
N ARG A 62 -11.45 1.13 -8.23
CA ARG A 62 -12.76 0.47 -8.26
C ARG A 62 -12.70 -0.90 -8.90
N CYS A 63 -12.98 -1.93 -8.10
CA CYS A 63 -13.22 -3.29 -8.58
C CYS A 63 -14.46 -3.90 -7.89
N LYS A 64 -15.60 -3.84 -8.57
CA LYS A 64 -16.89 -4.38 -8.08
C LYS A 64 -17.35 -5.67 -8.75
N LYS A 65 -16.64 -6.12 -9.79
CA LYS A 65 -17.01 -7.26 -10.62
C LYS A 65 -15.77 -8.13 -10.84
N MET A 66 -15.97 -9.36 -11.30
CA MET A 66 -14.89 -10.21 -11.79
C MET A 66 -14.18 -9.54 -12.99
N GLY A 67 -12.89 -9.83 -13.17
CA GLY A 67 -12.09 -9.32 -14.29
C GLY A 67 -10.99 -8.29 -13.94
N CYS A 68 -10.73 -8.03 -12.65
CA CYS A 68 -9.64 -7.13 -12.23
C CYS A 68 -8.29 -7.84 -11.98
N GLY A 69 -8.12 -9.10 -12.42
CA GLY A 69 -6.96 -9.92 -12.10
C GLY A 69 -7.05 -10.67 -10.76
N GLY A 70 -5.94 -11.22 -10.28
CA GLY A 70 -5.81 -11.88 -8.97
C GLY A 70 -5.64 -10.88 -7.80
N MET A 71 -5.40 -11.33 -6.57
CA MET A 71 -5.23 -10.40 -5.44
C MET A 71 -3.97 -9.54 -5.60
N ALA A 72 -2.86 -10.14 -6.04
CA ALA A 72 -1.61 -9.42 -6.31
C ALA A 72 -1.82 -8.31 -7.36
N ASP A 73 -2.55 -8.61 -8.42
CA ASP A 73 -2.92 -7.67 -9.48
C ASP A 73 -3.77 -6.50 -8.95
N ARG A 74 -4.75 -6.79 -8.10
CA ARG A 74 -5.57 -5.75 -7.46
C ARG A 74 -4.73 -4.85 -6.56
N LEU A 75 -3.78 -5.40 -5.80
CA LEU A 75 -2.85 -4.61 -4.98
C LEU A 75 -1.97 -3.71 -5.85
N ARG A 76 -1.46 -4.20 -6.99
CA ARG A 76 -0.75 -3.35 -7.98
C ARG A 76 -1.62 -2.21 -8.45
N GLY A 77 -2.88 -2.51 -8.77
CA GLY A 77 -3.88 -1.50 -9.14
C GLY A 77 -4.09 -0.44 -8.06
N MET A 78 -4.24 -0.84 -6.80
CA MET A 78 -4.38 0.08 -5.66
C MET A 78 -3.14 0.95 -5.49
N ILE A 79 -1.93 0.39 -5.64
CA ILE A 79 -0.66 1.14 -5.62
C ILE A 79 -0.63 2.19 -6.73
N ASN A 80 -0.95 1.80 -7.97
CA ASN A 80 -0.95 2.73 -9.11
C ASN A 80 -1.91 3.90 -8.88
N VAL A 81 -3.13 3.61 -8.42
CA VAL A 81 -4.15 4.65 -8.20
C VAL A 81 -3.80 5.55 -7.03
N TYR A 82 -3.18 5.02 -5.98
CA TYR A 82 -2.64 5.83 -4.89
C TYR A 82 -1.55 6.79 -5.37
N LEU A 83 -0.59 6.33 -6.17
CA LEU A 83 0.43 7.23 -6.73
C LEU A 83 -0.17 8.32 -7.64
N LEU A 84 -1.20 7.98 -8.42
CA LEU A 84 -1.94 8.95 -9.21
C LEU A 84 -2.71 9.96 -8.34
N SER A 85 -3.19 9.57 -7.15
CA SER A 85 -3.84 10.50 -6.22
C SER A 85 -2.89 11.58 -5.75
N LEU A 86 -1.65 11.19 -5.43
CA LEU A 86 -0.62 12.14 -5.01
C LEU A 86 -0.25 13.10 -6.14
N LEU A 87 -0.05 12.59 -7.37
CA LEU A 87 0.28 13.42 -8.54
C LEU A 87 -0.82 14.43 -8.90
N THR A 88 -2.06 14.12 -8.54
CA THR A 88 -3.23 14.91 -8.94
C THR A 88 -3.79 15.75 -7.80
N GLY A 89 -3.27 15.61 -6.57
CA GLY A 89 -3.79 16.30 -5.39
C GLY A 89 -5.22 15.89 -5.03
N ARG A 90 -5.60 14.63 -5.31
CA ARG A 90 -6.96 14.09 -5.11
C ARG A 90 -7.02 13.16 -3.90
N LYS A 91 -8.17 13.13 -3.23
CA LYS A 91 -8.43 12.16 -2.16
C LYS A 91 -8.41 10.75 -2.74
N PHE A 92 -7.60 9.88 -2.16
CA PHE A 92 -7.54 8.48 -2.55
C PHE A 92 -8.63 7.69 -1.84
N GLY A 93 -9.22 6.71 -2.53
CA GLY A 93 -9.83 5.61 -1.81
C GLY A 93 -10.09 4.37 -2.65
N ILE A 94 -10.67 3.38 -1.99
CA ILE A 94 -10.80 2.03 -2.52
C ILE A 94 -12.25 1.56 -2.41
N ILE A 95 -12.81 1.15 -3.56
CA ILE A 95 -14.08 0.45 -3.65
C ILE A 95 -13.80 -0.95 -4.22
N HIS A 96 -13.78 -1.94 -3.32
CA HIS A 96 -13.52 -3.34 -3.66
C HIS A 96 -14.52 -4.27 -2.95
N SER A 97 -15.43 -4.86 -3.73
CA SER A 97 -16.49 -5.75 -3.20
C SER A 97 -16.43 -7.18 -3.74
N THR A 98 -15.51 -7.50 -4.66
CA THR A 98 -15.45 -8.82 -5.31
C THR A 98 -14.01 -9.25 -5.54
N PRO A 99 -13.60 -10.48 -5.15
CA PRO A 99 -14.44 -11.60 -4.70
C PRO A 99 -14.90 -11.53 -3.23
N CYS A 100 -14.29 -10.66 -2.43
CA CYS A 100 -14.63 -10.44 -1.03
C CYS A 100 -14.51 -8.95 -0.69
N LYS A 101 -15.02 -8.54 0.48
CA LYS A 101 -14.83 -7.17 0.96
C LYS A 101 -13.39 -7.02 1.43
N LEU A 102 -12.67 -6.04 0.89
CA LEU A 102 -11.26 -5.83 1.23
C LEU A 102 -11.04 -5.64 2.74
N THR A 103 -11.96 -4.90 3.37
CA THR A 103 -11.96 -4.59 4.80
C THR A 103 -12.07 -5.82 5.71
N GLU A 104 -12.55 -6.97 5.22
CA GLU A 104 -12.55 -8.19 6.02
C GLU A 104 -11.12 -8.71 6.29
N TYR A 105 -10.15 -8.35 5.44
CA TYR A 105 -8.77 -8.85 5.48
C TYR A 105 -7.74 -7.75 5.73
N LEU A 106 -7.94 -6.58 5.10
CA LEU A 106 -7.03 -5.44 5.16
C LEU A 106 -7.79 -4.20 5.58
N GLN A 107 -7.33 -3.58 6.67
CA GLN A 107 -7.88 -2.35 7.23
C GLN A 107 -7.01 -1.15 6.86
N PRO A 108 -7.56 0.07 6.90
CA PRO A 108 -6.75 1.28 6.78
C PRO A 108 -5.62 1.34 7.80
N ASN A 109 -4.43 1.73 7.33
CA ASN A 109 -3.29 1.99 8.22
C ASN A 109 -3.09 3.48 8.45
N THR A 110 -2.00 4.06 7.94
CA THR A 110 -1.71 5.50 8.13
C THR A 110 -2.57 6.39 7.24
N LEU A 111 -3.09 5.85 6.14
CA LEU A 111 -4.07 6.53 5.28
C LEU A 111 -5.42 5.85 5.39
N ASP A 112 -6.46 6.63 5.70
CA ASP A 112 -7.83 6.18 5.55
C ASP A 112 -8.26 6.27 4.08
N TRP A 113 -8.39 5.10 3.44
CA TRP A 113 -8.83 4.95 2.06
C TRP A 113 -10.30 4.54 1.94
N THR A 114 -11.01 4.42 3.06
CA THR A 114 -12.44 4.09 3.03
C THR A 114 -13.21 5.25 2.44
N ILE A 115 -14.22 4.93 1.64
CA ILE A 115 -15.11 5.93 1.05
C ILE A 115 -16.54 5.46 1.27
N ASP A 116 -17.36 6.33 1.85
CA ASP A 116 -18.80 6.18 1.77
C ASP A 116 -19.25 6.53 0.35
N GLU A 117 -19.72 5.55 -0.41
CA GLU A 117 -20.17 5.76 -1.79
C GLU A 117 -21.30 6.80 -1.88
N LYS A 118 -22.10 6.97 -0.81
CA LYS A 118 -23.15 7.99 -0.76
C LYS A 118 -22.57 9.41 -0.78
N SER A 119 -21.38 9.60 -0.20
CA SER A 119 -20.68 10.90 -0.26
C SER A 119 -20.23 11.29 -1.67
N LEU A 120 -20.22 10.31 -2.60
CA LEU A 120 -19.90 10.53 -4.00
C LEU A 120 -21.14 10.79 -4.88
N GLU A 121 -22.34 10.63 -4.34
CA GLU A 121 -23.59 10.86 -5.08
C GLU A 121 -23.71 12.34 -5.48
N GLY A 122 -24.22 12.59 -6.69
CA GLY A 122 -24.35 13.95 -7.24
C GLY A 122 -23.05 14.57 -7.77
N LYS A 123 -21.88 14.03 -7.44
CA LYS A 123 -20.59 14.50 -7.99
C LYS A 123 -20.42 14.07 -9.45
N SER A 124 -19.85 14.95 -10.26
CA SER A 124 -19.47 14.61 -11.62
C SER A 124 -18.37 13.54 -11.62
N SER A 125 -18.51 12.51 -12.47
CA SER A 125 -17.57 11.38 -12.48
C SER A 125 -17.11 10.94 -13.86
N GLU A 126 -15.93 10.32 -13.90
CA GLU A 126 -15.37 9.66 -15.06
C GLU A 126 -14.79 8.28 -14.71
N ASN A 127 -14.72 7.38 -15.70
CA ASN A 127 -14.27 6.01 -15.52
C ASN A 127 -13.12 5.71 -16.47
N HIS A 128 -12.02 5.18 -15.91
CA HIS A 128 -10.81 4.85 -16.65
C HIS A 128 -10.45 3.38 -16.47
N ASN A 129 -10.35 2.67 -17.60
CA ASN A 129 -9.91 1.28 -17.62
C ASN A 129 -8.43 1.21 -18.02
N PHE A 130 -7.57 0.90 -17.04
CA PHE A 130 -6.13 0.67 -17.19
C PHE A 130 -5.74 -0.79 -16.96
N LEU A 131 -6.67 -1.73 -17.14
CA LEU A 131 -6.35 -3.16 -17.15
C LEU A 131 -5.37 -3.48 -18.28
N GLU A 132 -4.35 -4.28 -17.97
CA GLU A 132 -3.26 -4.72 -18.85
C GLU A 132 -2.49 -3.57 -19.53
N LYS A 133 -2.73 -2.32 -19.12
CA LYS A 133 -2.08 -1.17 -19.75
C LYS A 133 -0.68 -1.00 -19.20
N LYS A 134 0.27 -0.98 -20.12
CA LYS A 134 1.68 -0.66 -19.89
C LYS A 134 2.02 0.74 -20.42
N LYS A 135 1.13 1.71 -20.19
CA LYS A 135 1.38 3.15 -20.43
C LYS A 135 0.29 4.00 -19.78
N LEU A 136 0.67 5.21 -19.35
CA LEU A 136 -0.29 6.25 -19.00
C LEU A 136 -0.86 6.91 -20.27
N PRO A 137 -2.11 7.42 -20.20
CA PRO A 137 -2.71 8.15 -21.32
C PRO A 137 -2.15 9.56 -21.52
N SER A 138 -1.40 10.07 -20.53
CA SER A 138 -0.78 11.39 -20.52
C SER A 138 0.57 11.30 -19.78
N ASN A 139 1.51 12.19 -20.11
CA ASN A 139 2.69 12.47 -19.30
C ASN A 139 2.47 13.65 -18.33
N ASP A 140 1.24 14.15 -18.26
CA ASP A 140 0.76 15.13 -17.29
C ASP A 140 -0.57 14.64 -16.71
N MET A 141 -0.49 13.83 -15.67
CA MET A 141 -1.66 13.30 -14.99
C MET A 141 -2.36 14.38 -14.16
N ALA A 142 -1.64 15.41 -13.68
CA ALA A 142 -2.19 16.49 -12.87
C ALA A 142 -3.32 17.24 -13.59
N THR A 143 -3.23 17.38 -14.91
CA THR A 143 -4.28 18.01 -15.73
C THR A 143 -5.15 17.02 -16.50
N TYR A 144 -4.83 15.73 -16.50
CA TYR A 144 -5.54 14.73 -17.32
C TYR A 144 -6.99 14.52 -16.87
N PHE A 145 -7.21 14.35 -15.56
CA PHE A 145 -8.55 14.10 -15.02
C PHE A 145 -9.33 15.40 -14.80
N LYS A 146 -10.57 15.43 -15.27
CA LYS A 146 -11.40 16.64 -15.32
C LYS A 146 -12.61 16.61 -14.39
N LYS A 147 -13.03 15.43 -13.96
CA LYS A 147 -14.22 15.29 -13.11
C LYS A 147 -13.88 15.30 -11.64
N GLU A 148 -14.88 15.49 -10.79
CA GLU A 148 -14.69 15.49 -9.33
C GLU A 148 -14.32 14.09 -8.84
N VAL A 149 -14.93 13.04 -9.38
CA VAL A 149 -14.66 11.65 -9.00
C VAL A 149 -14.10 10.86 -10.18
N VAL A 150 -12.91 10.32 -10.01
CA VAL A 150 -12.22 9.53 -11.04
C VAL A 150 -12.18 8.07 -10.59
N TYR A 151 -12.93 7.20 -11.25
CA TYR A 151 -12.87 5.75 -10.98
C TYR A 151 -11.84 5.08 -11.88
N ILE A 152 -10.90 4.35 -11.32
CA ILE A 152 -9.85 3.65 -12.05
C ILE A 152 -9.87 2.16 -11.72
N VAL A 153 -9.82 1.33 -12.76
CA VAL A 153 -9.45 -0.08 -12.63
C VAL A 153 -8.08 -0.29 -13.26
N SER A 154 -7.17 -0.96 -12.55
CA SER A 154 -5.80 -1.24 -12.99
C SER A 154 -5.33 -2.55 -12.34
N ASN A 155 -4.42 -3.26 -13.01
CA ASN A 155 -3.93 -4.56 -12.55
C ASN A 155 -2.44 -4.84 -12.90
N ALA A 156 -1.88 -4.14 -13.90
CA ALA A 156 -0.47 -4.22 -14.25
C ALA A 156 0.39 -3.27 -13.40
N ASP A 157 1.69 -3.55 -13.29
CA ASP A 157 2.63 -2.61 -12.70
C ASP A 157 2.77 -1.38 -13.61
N MET A 158 2.43 -0.19 -13.10
CA MET A 158 2.58 1.07 -13.84
C MET A 158 3.64 2.01 -13.27
N THR A 159 4.42 1.57 -12.27
CA THR A 159 5.40 2.41 -11.56
C THR A 159 6.39 3.08 -12.50
N ASN A 160 6.90 2.34 -13.50
CA ASN A 160 7.83 2.87 -14.50
C ASN A 160 7.22 3.94 -15.41
N TYR A 161 5.90 3.89 -15.65
CA TYR A 161 5.21 4.91 -16.45
C TYR A 161 4.87 6.14 -15.61
N ILE A 162 4.47 5.91 -14.36
CA ILE A 162 4.21 6.97 -13.39
C ILE A 162 5.47 7.81 -13.16
N ARG A 163 6.65 7.20 -13.02
CA ARG A 163 7.95 7.91 -12.91
C ARG A 163 8.23 8.92 -14.03
N ARG A 164 7.68 8.70 -15.22
CA ARG A 164 7.89 9.54 -16.40
C ARG A 164 6.89 10.70 -16.49
N ASP A 165 5.92 10.75 -15.59
CA ASP A 165 5.01 11.88 -15.49
C ASP A 165 5.79 13.16 -15.14
N LYS A 166 5.48 14.26 -15.82
CA LYS A 166 6.20 15.54 -15.68
C LYS A 166 6.04 16.15 -14.28
N GLY A 167 5.02 15.75 -13.53
CA GLY A 167 4.81 16.16 -12.15
C GLY A 167 5.73 15.45 -11.16
N VAL A 168 6.28 14.28 -11.49
CA VAL A 168 7.10 13.47 -10.56
C VAL A 168 8.30 14.22 -10.01
N PRO A 169 9.15 14.91 -10.81
CA PRO A 169 10.32 15.60 -10.27
C PRO A 169 9.99 16.63 -9.19
N LYS A 170 8.78 17.20 -9.20
CA LYS A 170 8.33 18.21 -8.25
C LYS A 170 7.50 17.64 -7.11
N ILE A 171 6.55 16.75 -7.41
CA ILE A 171 5.53 16.28 -6.46
C ILE A 171 6.02 15.01 -5.73
N LEU A 172 6.67 14.10 -6.45
CA LEU A 172 7.12 12.80 -5.94
C LEU A 172 8.60 12.57 -6.26
N PRO A 173 9.53 13.46 -5.87
CA PRO A 173 10.94 13.32 -6.22
C PRO A 173 11.54 12.01 -5.69
N TRP A 174 11.03 11.52 -4.56
CA TRP A 174 11.41 10.25 -3.95
C TRP A 174 11.12 9.03 -4.85
N LEU A 175 10.14 9.11 -5.76
CA LEU A 175 9.77 7.99 -6.62
C LEU A 175 11.00 7.51 -7.39
N ASN A 176 11.76 8.44 -7.98
CA ASN A 176 12.92 8.17 -8.83
C ASN A 176 14.15 7.61 -8.09
N GLN A 177 14.15 7.64 -6.76
CA GLN A 177 15.26 7.17 -5.93
C GLN A 177 15.04 5.75 -5.40
N LEU A 178 13.79 5.27 -5.43
CA LEU A 178 13.41 3.98 -4.88
C LEU A 178 13.37 2.89 -5.95
N THR A 179 13.60 1.64 -5.55
CA THR A 179 13.27 0.48 -6.40
C THR A 179 11.75 0.29 -6.46
N THR A 180 11.27 -0.51 -7.43
CA THR A 180 9.85 -0.90 -7.45
C THR A 180 9.43 -1.61 -6.17
N ALA A 181 10.28 -2.47 -5.60
CA ALA A 181 9.99 -3.16 -4.34
C ALA A 181 9.84 -2.18 -3.17
N ASP A 182 10.71 -1.18 -3.09
CA ASP A 182 10.65 -0.15 -2.04
C ASP A 182 9.37 0.70 -2.16
N ILE A 183 8.97 1.05 -3.39
CA ILE A 183 7.68 1.75 -3.63
C ILE A 183 6.52 0.89 -3.14
N TYR A 184 6.50 -0.39 -3.50
CA TYR A 184 5.42 -1.29 -3.10
C TYR A 184 5.36 -1.40 -1.59
N LYS A 185 6.50 -1.59 -0.92
CA LYS A 185 6.57 -1.64 0.53
C LYS A 185 6.05 -0.34 1.15
N PHE A 186 6.55 0.81 0.70
CA PHE A 186 6.13 2.11 1.21
C PHE A 186 4.62 2.34 1.07
N VAL A 187 4.06 2.06 -0.11
CA VAL A 187 2.65 2.27 -0.37
C VAL A 187 1.79 1.26 0.40
N LEU A 188 2.13 -0.03 0.39
CA LEU A 188 1.34 -1.04 1.09
C LEU A 188 1.36 -0.83 2.60
N ASP A 189 2.51 -0.48 3.19
CA ASP A 189 2.61 -0.13 4.61
C ASP A 189 1.76 1.11 4.93
N ARG A 190 1.65 2.06 4.00
CA ARG A 190 0.82 3.26 4.18
C ARG A 190 -0.68 2.96 4.11
N LEU A 191 -1.08 2.10 3.18
CA LEU A 191 -2.48 1.78 2.90
C LEU A 191 -3.04 0.75 3.88
N PHE A 192 -2.30 -0.32 4.19
CA PHE A 192 -2.90 -1.52 4.77
C PHE A 192 -2.25 -1.93 6.07
N LYS A 193 -3.10 -2.33 7.00
CA LYS A 193 -2.75 -3.18 8.13
C LYS A 193 -3.66 -4.42 8.12
N PRO A 194 -3.23 -5.56 8.68
CA PRO A 194 -4.10 -6.72 8.83
C PRO A 194 -5.38 -6.36 9.59
N SER A 195 -6.51 -6.95 9.21
CA SER A 195 -7.71 -6.97 10.06
C SER A 195 -7.46 -7.77 11.34
N ASP A 196 -8.33 -7.64 12.34
CA ASP A 196 -8.20 -8.45 13.57
C ASP A 196 -8.24 -9.95 13.28
N MET A 197 -9.08 -10.37 12.33
CA MET A 197 -9.15 -11.77 11.88
C MET A 197 -7.83 -12.22 11.24
N MET A 198 -7.28 -11.44 10.31
CA MET A 198 -6.00 -11.75 9.68
C MET A 198 -4.86 -11.77 10.71
N LYS A 199 -4.89 -10.83 11.67
CA LYS A 199 -3.91 -10.74 12.74
C LYS A 199 -3.96 -11.97 13.64
N GLN A 200 -5.15 -12.44 14.01
CA GLN A 200 -5.31 -13.67 14.81
C GLN A 200 -4.70 -14.89 14.10
N GLU A 201 -4.92 -15.03 12.79
CA GLU A 201 -4.33 -16.13 12.01
C GLU A 201 -2.80 -16.01 11.92
N ILE A 202 -2.27 -14.79 11.74
CA ILE A 202 -0.83 -14.53 11.75
C ILE A 202 -0.23 -14.85 13.13
N ASP A 203 -0.85 -14.38 14.20
CA ASP A 203 -0.38 -14.58 15.58
C ASP A 203 -0.41 -16.07 15.95
N LYS A 204 -1.43 -16.80 15.51
CA LYS A 204 -1.52 -18.26 15.66
C LYS A 204 -0.38 -18.97 14.93
N PHE A 205 -0.14 -18.65 13.67
CA PHE A 205 0.97 -19.21 12.91
C PHE A 205 2.33 -18.89 13.55
N GLN A 206 2.51 -17.66 14.04
CA GLN A 206 3.73 -17.25 14.75
C GLN A 206 3.91 -18.04 16.06
N ALA A 207 2.85 -18.26 16.83
CA ALA A 207 2.89 -19.08 18.04
C ALA A 207 3.25 -20.54 17.72
N GLU A 208 2.71 -21.10 16.64
CA GLU A 208 3.04 -22.45 16.18
C GLU A 208 4.52 -22.54 15.78
N VAL A 209 5.04 -21.59 15.01
CA VAL A 209 6.44 -21.59 14.55
C VAL A 209 7.44 -21.30 15.68
N GLY A 210 7.11 -20.41 16.61
CA GLY A 210 8.01 -19.96 17.66
C GLY A 210 9.30 -19.33 17.10
N ASN A 211 10.44 -19.66 17.69
CA ASN A 211 11.76 -19.09 17.31
C ASN A 211 12.48 -19.87 16.20
N ARG A 212 11.77 -20.74 15.46
CA ARG A 212 12.38 -21.56 14.41
C ARG A 212 12.78 -20.69 13.22
N LYS A 213 13.92 -21.02 12.60
CA LYS A 213 14.30 -20.43 11.30
C LYS A 213 13.40 -21.03 10.22
N LEU A 214 12.81 -20.16 9.41
CA LEU A 214 11.95 -20.56 8.30
C LEU A 214 12.69 -20.45 6.97
N ILE A 215 12.41 -21.40 6.07
CA ILE A 215 12.71 -21.29 4.65
C ILE A 215 11.37 -21.15 3.94
N CYS A 216 11.15 -20.04 3.26
CA CYS A 216 9.90 -19.76 2.56
C CYS A 216 10.09 -20.03 1.07
N ALA A 217 9.21 -20.86 0.50
CA ALA A 217 9.13 -21.08 -0.94
C ALA A 217 7.69 -20.77 -1.38
N HIS A 218 7.54 -19.82 -2.29
CA HIS A 218 6.27 -19.55 -2.94
C HIS A 218 6.31 -20.16 -4.35
N TYR A 219 5.48 -21.17 -4.57
CA TYR A 219 5.39 -21.88 -5.83
C TYR A 219 3.95 -21.87 -6.32
N ARG A 220 3.74 -21.33 -7.52
CA ARG A 220 2.42 -21.28 -8.17
C ARG A 220 2.41 -22.30 -9.29
N MET A 221 1.51 -23.27 -9.18
CA MET A 221 1.22 -24.27 -10.21
C MET A 221 -0.27 -24.33 -10.52
N GLY A 222 -0.59 -24.57 -11.80
CA GLY A 222 -1.96 -24.86 -12.24
C GLY A 222 -2.90 -23.65 -12.25
N LYS A 223 -4.17 -23.92 -12.61
CA LYS A 223 -5.22 -22.91 -12.74
C LYS A 223 -5.88 -22.63 -11.39
N ASN A 224 -6.06 -21.36 -11.02
CA ASN A 224 -6.80 -21.00 -9.82
C ASN A 224 -8.32 -21.16 -10.11
N PRO A 225 -9.07 -21.98 -9.36
CA PRO A 225 -10.51 -22.16 -9.58
C PRO A 225 -11.32 -20.87 -9.48
N SER A 226 -10.85 -19.90 -8.70
CA SER A 226 -11.47 -18.58 -8.53
C SER A 226 -11.08 -17.57 -9.64
N MET A 227 -10.21 -17.96 -10.58
CA MET A 227 -9.76 -17.16 -11.71
C MET A 227 -9.99 -17.95 -13.01
N PRO A 228 -11.19 -17.85 -13.61
CA PRO A 228 -11.56 -18.68 -14.77
C PRO A 228 -10.68 -18.45 -16.02
N TYR A 229 -9.95 -17.33 -16.08
CA TYR A 229 -9.04 -16.97 -17.17
C TYR A 229 -7.55 -17.14 -16.82
N ASP A 230 -7.23 -17.77 -15.70
CA ASP A 230 -5.84 -18.05 -15.32
C ASP A 230 -5.18 -18.95 -16.38
N LEU A 231 -4.10 -18.47 -16.98
CA LEU A 231 -3.33 -19.21 -17.99
C LEU A 231 -2.42 -20.20 -17.25
N VAL A 232 -2.29 -21.43 -17.77
CA VAL A 232 -1.35 -22.41 -17.21
C VAL A 232 0.06 -22.00 -17.60
N GLU A 233 0.68 -21.12 -16.82
CA GLU A 233 2.09 -20.80 -16.97
C GLU A 233 2.88 -21.81 -16.13
N ILE A 234 3.56 -22.76 -16.78
CA ILE A 234 4.59 -23.56 -16.14
C ILE A 234 5.80 -22.64 -15.96
N GLN A 235 5.85 -21.88 -14.86
CA GLN A 235 7.09 -21.21 -14.47
C GLN A 235 8.05 -22.29 -13.97
N VAL A 236 8.90 -22.77 -14.88
CA VAL A 236 9.97 -23.70 -14.57
C VAL A 236 10.87 -23.03 -13.53
N ALA A 237 10.85 -23.57 -12.30
CA ALA A 237 11.83 -23.19 -11.30
C ALA A 237 13.23 -23.39 -11.91
N LYS A 238 13.99 -22.30 -12.09
CA LYS A 238 15.42 -22.42 -12.37
C LYS A 238 16.03 -23.14 -11.18
N LYS A 239 16.43 -24.39 -11.40
CA LYS A 239 17.21 -25.19 -10.47
C LYS A 239 18.51 -24.43 -10.23
N ILE A 240 18.64 -23.81 -9.06
CA ILE A 240 19.91 -23.29 -8.58
C ILE A 240 20.67 -24.53 -8.10
N TYR A 241 21.66 -24.96 -8.87
CA TYR A 241 22.68 -25.92 -8.45
C TYR A 241 23.85 -25.17 -7.81
#